data_AF-A0A5S9MCB0-F1
#
_entry.id   AF-A0A5S9MCB0-F1
#
_cell.length_a   1.000
_cell.length_b   1.000
_cell.length_c   1.000
_cell.angle_alpha   90.00
_cell.angle_beta   90.00
_cell.angle_gamma   90.00
#
_symmetry.space_group_name_H-M   'P 1'
#
loop_
_entity.id
_entity.type
_entity.pdbx_description
1 polymer ?
#
loop_
_entity_poly.entity_id
_entity_poly.type
_entity_poly.pdbx_seq_one_letter_code
_entity_poly.pdbx_strand_id
1 'polypeptide(L)'
;MLAMYAGAVLVPLIVGDALGLTPAQLTYLISADIFMCGAATLLQVWKNRFFGIGLPVVLGCTFTAVSPMIAIGSKYGISSIYGSIIASGCIVILLSFFFFLGSL
;
A
#
# COMPACT_ATOMS: atom_id res chain seq x y z
N MET A 1 -5.49 5.67 17.51
CA MET A 1 -4.20 5.06 17.14
C MET A 1 -4.19 3.53 17.28
N LEU A 2 -4.73 2.93 18.35
CA LEU A 2 -4.79 1.46 18.49
C LEU A 2 -5.55 0.73 17.35
N ALA A 3 -6.61 1.33 16.82
CA ALA A 3 -7.46 0.72 15.79
C ALA A 3 -6.74 0.51 14.44
N MET A 4 -5.86 1.43 14.05
CA MET A 4 -5.12 1.32 12.80
C MET A 4 -3.97 0.30 12.91
N TYR A 5 -3.30 0.23 14.07
CA TYR A 5 -2.14 -0.63 14.27
C TYR A 5 -2.50 -2.12 14.13
N ALA A 6 -3.64 -2.53 14.70
CA ALA A 6 -4.13 -3.90 14.58
C ALA A 6 -4.47 -4.26 13.11
N GLY A 7 -5.05 -3.33 12.35
CA GLY A 7 -5.38 -3.56 10.94
C GLY A 7 -4.17 -3.53 10.01
N ALA A 8 -3.24 -2.60 10.22
CA ALA A 8 -2.05 -2.42 9.40
C ALA A 8 -1.06 -3.59 9.53
N VAL A 9 -0.88 -4.15 10.73
CA VAL A 9 0.04 -5.28 10.94
C VAL A 9 -0.55 -6.61 10.43
N LEU A 10 -1.88 -6.74 10.37
CA LEU A 10 -2.54 -7.99 9.99
C LEU A 10 -2.28 -8.39 8.53
N VAL A 11 -2.33 -7.42 7.60
CA VAL A 11 -2.09 -7.65 6.16
C VAL A 11 -0.69 -8.20 5.87
N PRO A 12 0.42 -7.55 6.26
CA PRO A 12 1.77 -8.07 6.04
C PRO A 12 2.03 -9.38 6.79
N LEU A 13 1.35 -9.64 7.92
CA LEU A 13 1.40 -10.92 8.61
C LEU A 13 0.80 -12.04 7.76
N ILE A 14 -0.42 -11.83 7.22
CA ILE A 14 -1.10 -12.82 6.36
C ILE A 14 -0.28 -13.08 5.09
N VAL A 15 0.19 -12.02 4.43
CA VAL A 15 0.97 -12.15 3.19
C VAL A 15 2.34 -12.78 3.46
N GLY A 16 3.01 -12.39 4.54
CA GLY A 16 4.32 -12.91 4.90
C GLY A 16 4.30 -14.38 5.30
N ASP A 17 3.27 -14.80 6.03
CA ASP A 17 3.03 -16.21 6.37
C ASP A 17 2.73 -17.05 5.13
N ALA A 18 1.83 -16.57 4.26
CA ALA A 18 1.47 -17.27 3.02
C ALA A 18 2.63 -17.40 2.01
N LEU A 19 3.62 -16.50 2.07
CA LEU A 19 4.81 -16.53 1.22
C LEU A 19 6.03 -17.18 1.90
N GLY A 20 5.89 -17.66 3.13
CA GLY A 20 6.99 -18.31 3.87
C GLY A 20 8.16 -17.39 4.20
N LEU A 21 7.90 -16.10 4.45
CA LEU A 21 8.94 -15.14 4.80
C LEU A 21 9.56 -15.47 6.17
N THR A 22 10.85 -15.23 6.30
CA THR A 22 11.54 -15.36 7.61
C THR A 22 11.03 -14.29 8.60
N PRO A 23 11.15 -14.51 9.92
CA PRO A 23 10.74 -13.53 10.93
C PRO A 23 11.40 -12.15 10.75
N ALA A 24 12.65 -12.12 10.28
CA ALA A 24 13.37 -10.88 9.97
C ALA A 24 12.75 -10.14 8.78
N GLN A 25 12.41 -10.84 7.70
CA GLN A 25 11.75 -10.26 6.52
C GLN A 25 10.33 -9.80 6.83
N LEU A 26 9.59 -10.55 7.64
CA LEU A 26 8.26 -10.18 8.09
C LEU A 26 8.29 -8.90 8.94
N THR A 27 9.24 -8.80 9.87
CA THR A 27 9.44 -7.59 10.67
C THR A 27 9.81 -6.39 9.79
N TYR A 28 10.63 -6.62 8.77
CA TYR A 28 10.94 -5.60 7.76
C TYR A 28 9.71 -5.17 6.98
N LEU A 29 8.85 -6.10 6.57
CA LEU A 29 7.61 -5.81 5.84
C LEU A 29 6.62 -5.00 6.70
N ILE A 30 6.46 -5.36 7.98
CA ILE A 30 5.59 -4.65 8.93
C ILE A 30 6.11 -3.23 9.21
N SER A 31 7.41 -3.07 9.44
CA SER A 31 8.01 -1.75 9.66
C SER A 31 7.91 -0.86 8.42
N ALA A 32 8.12 -1.41 7.23
CA ALA A 32 7.92 -0.71 5.98
C ALA A 32 6.45 -0.30 5.76
N ASP A 33 5.50 -1.16 6.12
CA ASP A 33 4.06 -0.89 6.05
C ASP A 33 3.67 0.32 6.90
N ILE A 34 4.02 0.30 8.19
CA ILE A 34 3.74 1.38 9.13
C ILE A 34 4.40 2.69 8.67
N PHE A 35 5.64 2.62 8.19
CA PHE A 35 6.34 3.78 7.66
C PHE A 35 5.63 4.38 6.45
N MET A 36 5.23 3.54 5.48
CA MET A 36 4.53 3.98 4.27
C MET A 36 3.15 4.54 4.58
N CYS A 37 2.38 3.91 5.47
CA CYS A 37 1.08 4.42 5.91
C CYS A 37 1.19 5.77 6.62
N GLY A 38 2.22 5.96 7.45
CA GLY A 38 2.54 7.24 8.06
C GLY A 38 2.89 8.31 7.02
N ALA A 39 3.79 7.98 6.08
CA ALA A 39 4.18 8.86 4.99
C ALA A 39 2.98 9.25 4.10
N ALA A 40 2.12 8.28 3.75
CA ALA A 40 0.91 8.53 2.97
C ALA A 40 -0.08 9.42 3.71
N THR A 41 -0.27 9.20 5.01
CA THR A 41 -1.12 10.05 5.85
C THR A 41 -0.58 11.49 5.92
N LEU A 42 0.74 11.67 6.06
CA LEU A 42 1.37 12.99 6.00
C LEU A 42 1.18 13.67 4.64
N LEU A 43 1.32 12.92 3.54
CA LEU A 43 1.07 13.40 2.19
C LEU A 43 -0.39 13.80 1.99
N GLN A 44 -1.34 13.11 2.63
CA GLN A 44 -2.77 13.43 2.57
C GLN A 44 -3.11 14.74 3.28
N VAL A 45 -2.40 15.04 4.38
CA VAL A 45 -2.53 16.28 5.17
C VAL A 45 -1.92 17.47 4.42
N TRP A 46 -0.87 17.24 3.62
CA TRP A 46 -0.21 18.31 2.89
C TRP A 46 -1.07 18.79 1.71
N LYS A 47 -1.72 19.94 1.86
CA LYS A 47 -2.62 20.51 0.84
C LYS A 47 -1.82 21.18 -0.29
N ASN A 48 -1.79 20.57 -1.46
CA ASN A 48 -1.28 21.17 -2.70
C ASN A 48 -2.28 20.96 -3.87
N ARG A 49 -2.18 21.74 -4.97
CA ARG A 49 -3.10 21.63 -6.13
C ARG A 49 -3.12 20.22 -6.77
N PHE A 50 -2.10 19.41 -6.53
CA PHE A 50 -1.93 18.06 -7.12
C PHE A 50 -1.96 16.91 -6.10
N PHE A 51 -1.79 17.18 -4.79
CA PHE A 51 -1.66 16.14 -3.78
C PHE A 51 -2.33 16.58 -2.47
N GLY A 52 -2.94 15.61 -1.78
CA GLY A 52 -3.56 15.78 -0.47
C GLY A 52 -4.88 16.55 -0.52
N ILE A 53 -5.85 16.11 0.31
CA ILE A 53 -7.14 16.78 0.45
C ILE A 53 -7.11 17.84 1.57
N GLY A 54 -6.01 17.93 2.33
CA GLY A 54 -5.87 18.85 3.46
C GLY A 54 -6.64 18.42 4.71
N LEU A 55 -7.05 17.15 4.78
CA LEU A 55 -7.69 16.55 5.95
C LEU A 55 -6.82 15.43 6.53
N PRO A 56 -6.81 15.26 7.87
CA PRO A 56 -6.10 14.17 8.55
C PRO A 56 -6.83 12.83 8.38
N VAL A 57 -6.73 12.25 7.18
CA VAL A 57 -7.25 10.92 6.86
C VAL A 57 -6.14 9.90 7.02
N VAL A 58 -6.38 8.92 7.90
CA VAL A 58 -5.46 7.84 8.17
C VAL A 58 -5.54 6.81 7.04
N LEU A 59 -4.46 6.67 6.28
CA LEU A 59 -4.35 5.69 5.20
C LEU A 59 -3.73 4.39 5.72
N GLY A 60 -4.36 3.27 5.42
CA GLY A 60 -3.90 1.93 5.82
C GLY A 60 -3.99 0.94 4.67
N CYS A 61 -3.51 -0.28 4.92
CA CYS A 61 -3.47 -1.34 3.93
C CYS A 61 -4.82 -2.03 3.78
N THR A 62 -5.19 -2.31 2.53
CA THR A 62 -6.47 -2.96 2.21
C THR A 62 -6.33 -4.48 2.17
N PHE A 63 -7.31 -5.18 2.75
CA PHE A 63 -7.42 -6.64 2.65
C PHE A 63 -7.74 -7.12 1.23
N THR A 64 -8.29 -6.24 0.38
CA THR A 64 -8.65 -6.60 -1.00
C THR A 64 -7.43 -6.96 -1.85
N ALA A 65 -6.25 -6.44 -1.50
CA ALA A 65 -5.01 -6.70 -2.22
C ALA A 65 -4.27 -7.96 -1.73
N VAL A 66 -4.68 -8.56 -0.60
CA VAL A 66 -4.01 -9.71 0.01
C VAL A 66 -4.06 -10.93 -0.91
N SER A 67 -5.26 -11.31 -1.38
CA SER A 67 -5.43 -12.48 -2.25
C SER A 67 -4.62 -12.41 -3.55
N PRO A 68 -4.63 -11.30 -4.33
CA PRO A 68 -3.80 -11.20 -5.53
C PRO A 68 -2.30 -11.16 -5.21
N MET A 69 -1.87 -10.53 -4.11
CA MET A 69 -0.45 -10.54 -3.70
C MET A 69 0.05 -11.96 -3.44
N ILE A 70 -0.73 -12.78 -2.72
CA ILE A 70 -0.39 -14.18 -2.45
C ILE A 70 -0.35 -14.97 -3.77
N ALA A 71 -1.37 -14.83 -4.63
CA ALA A 71 -1.42 -15.55 -5.89
C ALA A 71 -0.23 -15.22 -6.81
N ILE A 72 0.15 -13.94 -6.92
CA ILE A 72 1.30 -13.50 -7.70
C ILE A 72 2.60 -13.98 -7.04
N GLY A 73 2.74 -13.82 -5.73
CA GLY A 73 3.92 -14.20 -4.98
C GLY A 73 4.22 -15.69 -5.02
N SER A 74 3.21 -16.54 -4.90
CA SER A 74 3.36 -17.99 -4.97
C SER A 74 3.69 -18.50 -6.38
N LYS A 75 3.36 -17.74 -7.44
CA LYS A 75 3.59 -18.16 -8.84
C LYS A 75 4.83 -17.53 -9.47
N TYR A 76 5.12 -16.28 -9.14
CA TYR A 76 6.13 -15.46 -9.81
C TYR A 76 7.14 -14.83 -8.83
N GLY A 77 7.04 -15.13 -7.54
CA GLY A 77 7.94 -14.64 -6.50
C GLY A 77 7.67 -13.20 -6.04
N ILE A 78 8.37 -12.81 -4.98
CA ILE A 78 8.19 -11.53 -4.27
C ILE A 78 8.55 -10.32 -5.15
N SER A 79 9.55 -10.45 -6.03
CA SER A 79 9.95 -9.36 -6.95
C SER A 79 8.81 -8.96 -7.89
N SER A 80 8.03 -9.95 -8.35
CA SER A 80 6.86 -9.73 -9.21
C SER A 80 5.72 -9.03 -8.45
N ILE A 81 5.58 -9.27 -7.15
CA ILE A 81 4.62 -8.54 -6.31
C ILE A 81 4.98 -7.05 -6.30
N TYR A 82 6.22 -6.69 -5.94
CA TYR A 82 6.66 -5.29 -5.92
C TYR A 82 6.53 -4.61 -7.29
N GLY A 83 6.92 -5.30 -8.37
CA GLY A 83 6.77 -4.81 -9.74
C GLY A 83 5.31 -4.55 -10.12
N SER A 84 4.41 -5.48 -9.79
CA SER A 84 2.97 -5.34 -10.06
C SER A 84 2.34 -4.18 -9.29
N ILE A 85 2.72 -3.98 -8.01
CA ILE A 85 2.23 -2.87 -7.18
C ILE A 85 2.68 -1.53 -7.78
N ILE A 86 3.96 -1.38 -8.11
CA ILE A 86 4.50 -0.15 -8.72
C ILE A 86 3.81 0.13 -10.06
N ALA A 87 3.70 -0.89 -10.92
CA ALA A 87 3.03 -0.76 -12.22
C ALA A 87 1.56 -0.32 -12.08
N SER A 88 0.81 -0.93 -11.14
CA SER A 88 -0.56 -0.52 -10.86
C SER A 88 -0.65 0.92 -10.36
N GLY A 89 0.26 1.35 -9.48
CA GLY A 89 0.32 2.73 -8.98
C GLY A 89 0.56 3.73 -10.11
N CYS A 90 1.49 3.44 -11.03
CA CYS A 90 1.72 4.28 -12.20
C CYS A 90 0.49 4.39 -13.11
N ILE A 91 -0.21 3.27 -13.35
CA ILE A 91 -1.45 3.25 -14.15
C ILE A 91 -2.53 4.12 -13.49
N VAL A 92 -2.71 4.00 -12.17
CA VAL A 92 -3.70 4.80 -11.43
C VAL A 92 -3.39 6.29 -11.50
N ILE A 93 -2.12 6.69 -11.39
CA ILE A 93 -1.71 8.11 -11.52
C ILE A 93 -2.03 8.62 -12.93
N LEU A 94 -1.70 7.83 -13.97
CA LEU A 94 -1.96 8.20 -15.36
C LEU A 94 -3.45 8.39 -15.64
N LEU A 95 -4.29 7.45 -15.15
CA LEU A 95 -5.75 7.53 -15.26
C LEU A 95 -6.33 8.70 -14.47
N SER A 96 -5.80 8.95 -13.27
CA SER A 96 -6.23 10.07 -12.43
C SER A 96 -5.97 11.42 -13.12
N PHE A 97 -4.82 11.55 -13.79
CA PHE A 97 -4.49 12.75 -14.57
C PHE A 97 -5.45 12.96 -15.75
N PHE A 98 -5.80 11.89 -16.46
CA PHE A 98 -6.76 11.97 -17.57
C PHE A 98 -8.17 12.34 -17.11
N PHE A 99 -8.64 11.76 -16.00
CA PHE A 99 -9.95 12.08 -15.43
C PHE A 99 -10.03 13.52 -14.90
N PHE A 100 -8.96 14.01 -14.27
CA PHE A 100 -8.89 15.39 -13.80
C PHE A 100 -8.89 16.41 -14.96
N LEU A 101 -8.19 16.12 -16.06
CA LEU A 101 -8.14 16.99 -17.23
C LEU A 101 -9.45 17.02 -18.02
N GLY A 102 -10.21 15.90 -18.05
CA GLY A 102 -11.51 15.81 -18.73
C GLY A 102 -12.70 16.44 -17.96
N SER A 103 -12.48 16.83 -16.71
CA SER A 103 -13.49 17.47 -15.83
C SER A 103 -13.38 19.01 -15.80
N LEU A 104 -12.50 19.60 -16.61
CA LEU A 104 -12.20 21.03 -16.69
C LEU A 104 -12.63 21.60 -18.04
#